data_AF-A0A2P6WJQ0-F1
#
_entry.id   AF-A0A2P6WJQ0-F1
#
_cell.length_a   1.000
_cell.length_b   1.000
_cell.length_c   1.000
_cell.angle_alpha   90.00
_cell.angle_beta   90.00
_cell.angle_gamma   90.00
#
_symmetry.space_group_name_H-M   'P 1'
#
loop_
_entity.id
_entity.type
_entity.pdbx_description
1 polymer ?
#
loop_
_entity_poly.entity_id
_entity_poly.type
_entity_poly.pdbx_seq_one_letter_code
_entity_poly.pdbx_strand_id
1 'polypeptide(L)'
;MEQAEVLIISDQEEFVRSLVQSWQGSHIEQEYSVSSPGTEEFPASPVIVIDASDTAAASQVLAHLHSETSLVVAITGEEPLPDVGSTAQRVVQVRRGLGSIDVAAALAHQGAQRVAALRRVEDVEHRLRESERYAVLGKFISEARHGLGNALTSVLGNSELVLLETAETGLPSEVRGQLETIHAMSLRIHETLRRLSSLDMEMQMAERQAGRKTVGWPIKSAAAQ
;
A
#
# COMPACT_ATOMS: atom_id res chain seq x y z
N MET A 1 12.06 3.02 -12.88
CA MET A 1 11.76 3.97 -13.96
C MET A 1 10.43 4.59 -13.58
N GLU A 2 10.36 5.92 -13.49
CA GLU A 2 9.11 6.65 -13.24
C GLU A 2 8.14 6.34 -14.39
N GLN A 3 6.97 5.79 -14.06
CA GLN A 3 5.88 5.58 -15.01
C GLN A 3 5.03 6.84 -15.02
N ALA A 4 4.90 7.47 -16.19
CA ALA A 4 4.04 8.63 -16.35
C ALA A 4 2.58 8.28 -16.00
N GLU A 5 1.91 9.17 -15.25
CA GLU A 5 0.52 8.99 -14.84
C GLU A 5 -0.45 9.01 -16.04
N VAL A 6 -0.09 9.74 -17.10
CA VAL A 6 -0.87 9.80 -18.35
C VAL A 6 0.03 9.57 -19.55
N LEU A 7 -0.36 8.66 -20.43
CA LEU A 7 0.25 8.50 -21.74
C LEU A 7 -0.63 9.14 -22.82
N ILE A 8 -0.06 10.04 -23.61
CA ILE A 8 -0.72 10.66 -24.76
C ILE A 8 -0.24 9.96 -26.03
N ILE A 9 -1.19 9.43 -26.82
CA ILE A 9 -0.91 8.77 -28.10
C ILE A 9 -1.50 9.63 -29.23
N SER A 10 -0.63 10.33 -29.95
CA SER A 10 -1.00 11.18 -31.09
C SER A 10 0.22 11.54 -31.93
N ASP A 11 0.04 11.62 -33.24
CA ASP A 11 1.03 12.19 -34.17
C ASP A 11 0.80 13.69 -34.42
N GLN A 12 -0.23 14.29 -33.81
CA GLN A 12 -0.57 15.69 -33.97
C GLN A 12 0.03 16.53 -32.83
N GLU A 13 1.09 17.28 -33.12
CA GLU A 13 1.69 18.18 -32.12
C GLU A 13 0.69 19.21 -31.57
N GLU A 14 -0.23 19.68 -32.41
CA GLU A 14 -1.28 20.61 -32.00
C GLU A 14 -2.21 19.99 -30.96
N PHE A 15 -2.60 18.73 -31.14
CA PHE A 15 -3.42 17.98 -30.18
C PHE A 15 -2.74 17.88 -28.82
N VAL A 16 -1.48 17.43 -28.79
CA VAL A 16 -0.70 17.30 -27.56
C VAL A 16 -0.57 18.64 -26.86
N ARG A 17 -0.25 19.70 -27.62
CA ARG A 17 -0.12 21.05 -27.09
C ARG A 17 -1.42 21.57 -26.49
N SER A 18 -2.55 21.41 -27.19
CA SER A 18 -3.86 21.84 -26.69
C SER A 18 -4.27 21.09 -25.43
N LEU A 19 -4.00 19.78 -25.34
CA LEU A 19 -4.28 18.98 -24.16
C LEU A 19 -3.46 19.45 -22.94
N VAL A 20 -2.15 19.63 -23.13
CA VAL A 20 -1.25 20.12 -22.07
C VAL A 20 -1.60 21.55 -21.65
N GLN A 21 -1.96 22.43 -22.59
CA GLN A 21 -2.41 23.79 -22.28
C GLN A 21 -3.70 23.79 -21.47
N SER A 22 -4.64 22.86 -21.74
CA SER A 22 -5.86 22.70 -20.96
C SER A 22 -5.56 22.30 -19.51
N TRP A 23 -4.60 21.40 -19.28
CA TRP A 23 -4.13 21.06 -17.94
C TRP A 23 -3.46 22.25 -17.23
N GLN A 24 -2.55 22.95 -17.91
CA GLN A 24 -1.86 24.11 -17.35
C GLN A 24 -2.83 25.24 -16.98
N GLY A 25 -3.80 25.55 -17.85
CA GLY A 25 -4.83 26.55 -17.58
C GLY A 25 -5.71 26.19 -16.37
N SER A 26 -5.87 24.90 -16.11
CA SER A 26 -6.61 24.36 -14.97
C SER A 26 -5.76 24.20 -13.70
N HIS A 27 -4.48 24.63 -13.71
CA HIS A 27 -3.52 24.46 -12.62
C HIS A 27 -3.32 23.00 -12.20
N ILE A 28 -3.44 22.09 -13.18
CA ILE A 28 -3.25 20.65 -13.00
C ILE A 28 -1.78 20.34 -13.26
N GLU A 29 -1.05 19.97 -12.20
CA GLU A 29 0.27 19.33 -12.33
C GLU A 29 0.04 17.85 -12.62
N GLN A 30 0.46 17.41 -13.81
CA GLN A 30 0.28 16.03 -14.23
C GLN A 30 1.52 15.56 -14.98
N GLU A 31 2.06 14.42 -14.55
CA GLU A 31 3.17 13.78 -15.24
C GLU A 31 2.63 13.04 -16.46
N TYR A 32 3.14 13.40 -17.64
CA TYR A 32 2.70 12.82 -18.90
C TYR A 32 3.88 12.40 -19.77
N SER A 33 3.66 11.37 -20.58
CA SER A 33 4.54 10.99 -21.67
C SER A 33 3.78 10.99 -22.98
N VAL A 34 4.50 11.15 -24.10
CA VAL A 34 3.91 11.19 -25.45
C VAL A 34 4.49 10.05 -26.26
N SER A 35 3.66 9.35 -27.03
CA SER A 35 4.07 8.30 -27.96
C SER A 35 3.31 8.39 -29.27
N SER A 36 3.95 7.95 -30.34
CA SER A 36 3.30 7.86 -31.65
C SER A 36 2.43 6.60 -31.75
N PRO A 37 1.27 6.64 -32.42
CA PRO A 37 0.40 5.49 -32.65
C PRO A 37 1.08 4.29 -33.33
N GLY A 38 2.14 4.53 -34.11
CA GLY A 38 2.92 3.50 -34.80
C GLY A 38 3.99 2.80 -33.95
N THR A 39 4.01 3.03 -32.64
CA THR A 39 4.99 2.41 -31.73
C THR A 39 4.53 0.98 -31.39
N GLU A 40 5.45 0.01 -31.46
CA GLU A 40 5.13 -1.41 -31.20
C GLU A 40 4.79 -1.69 -29.72
N GLU A 41 5.41 -0.96 -28.79
CA GLU A 41 5.19 -1.08 -27.35
C GLU A 41 4.94 0.29 -26.71
N PHE A 42 3.83 0.39 -25.98
CA PHE A 42 3.49 1.58 -25.21
C PHE A 42 3.96 1.44 -23.77
N PRO A 43 4.55 2.49 -23.15
CA PRO A 43 4.89 2.44 -21.74
C PRO A 43 3.61 2.21 -20.93
N ALA A 44 3.68 1.36 -19.91
CA ALA A 44 2.55 1.13 -19.03
C ALA A 44 2.17 2.42 -18.30
N SER A 45 0.91 2.84 -18.50
CA SER A 45 0.35 4.03 -17.89
C SER A 45 -1.09 3.73 -17.46
N PRO A 46 -1.52 4.19 -16.28
CA PRO A 46 -2.86 3.89 -15.79
C PRO A 46 -3.96 4.59 -16.61
N VAL A 47 -3.62 5.71 -17.26
CA VAL A 47 -4.52 6.50 -18.08
C VAL A 47 -3.88 6.80 -19.43
N ILE A 48 -4.62 6.57 -20.50
CA ILE A 48 -4.15 6.83 -21.86
C ILE A 48 -5.12 7.77 -22.57
N VAL A 49 -4.60 8.79 -23.24
CA VAL A 49 -5.38 9.70 -24.09
C VAL A 49 -4.97 9.48 -25.54
N ILE A 50 -5.92 9.14 -26.40
CA ILE A 50 -5.68 8.82 -27.81
C ILE A 50 -6.37 9.86 -28.69
N ASP A 51 -5.63 10.40 -29.65
CA ASP A 51 -6.22 11.11 -30.79
C ASP A 51 -6.72 10.08 -31.82
N ALA A 52 -8.03 9.79 -31.80
CA ALA A 52 -8.67 8.84 -32.70
C ALA A 52 -9.24 9.54 -33.95
N SER A 53 -8.46 10.47 -34.52
CA SER A 53 -8.73 11.06 -35.84
C SER A 53 -8.73 9.99 -36.94
N ASP A 54 -7.82 9.02 -36.83
CA ASP A 54 -7.78 7.81 -37.63
C ASP A 54 -8.29 6.64 -36.79
N THR A 55 -9.50 6.18 -37.09
CA THR A 55 -10.16 5.09 -36.35
C THR A 55 -9.44 3.75 -36.53
N ALA A 56 -8.75 3.53 -37.66
CA ALA A 56 -8.00 2.31 -37.91
C ALA A 56 -6.71 2.29 -37.09
N ALA A 57 -5.97 3.40 -37.06
CA ALA A 57 -4.78 3.54 -36.21
C ALA A 57 -5.13 3.43 -34.72
N ALA A 58 -6.20 4.11 -34.28
CA ALA A 58 -6.65 4.03 -32.88
C ALA A 58 -7.10 2.61 -32.48
N SER A 59 -7.74 1.87 -33.39
CA SER A 59 -8.10 0.46 -33.13
C SER A 59 -6.86 -0.43 -32.98
N GLN A 60 -5.81 -0.18 -33.77
CA GLN A 60 -4.53 -0.88 -33.62
C GLN A 60 -3.88 -0.54 -32.28
N VAL A 61 -3.84 0.74 -31.88
CA VAL A 61 -3.32 1.14 -30.57
C VAL A 61 -4.05 0.41 -29.45
N LEU A 62 -5.39 0.43 -29.45
CA LEU A 62 -6.22 -0.26 -28.45
C LEU A 62 -5.91 -1.76 -28.34
N ALA A 63 -5.58 -2.42 -29.46
CA ALA A 63 -5.19 -3.83 -29.47
C ALA A 63 -3.83 -4.11 -28.81
N HIS A 64 -2.93 -3.12 -28.77
CA HIS A 64 -1.59 -3.23 -28.19
C HIS A 64 -1.50 -2.65 -26.77
N LEU A 65 -2.60 -2.14 -26.21
CA LEU A 65 -2.60 -1.57 -24.86
C LEU A 65 -2.48 -2.65 -23.78
N HIS A 66 -1.60 -2.41 -22.81
CA HIS A 66 -1.36 -3.28 -21.67
C HIS A 66 -2.60 -3.44 -20.77
N SER A 67 -2.80 -4.63 -20.21
CA SER A 67 -3.92 -4.97 -19.30
C SER A 67 -3.96 -4.13 -18.02
N GLU A 68 -2.84 -3.50 -17.64
CA GLU A 68 -2.74 -2.61 -16.48
C GLU A 68 -3.34 -1.21 -16.73
N THR A 69 -3.66 -0.89 -17.98
CA THR A 69 -4.34 0.35 -18.34
C THR A 69 -5.76 0.36 -17.76
N SER A 70 -6.08 1.34 -16.93
CA SER A 70 -7.39 1.40 -16.26
C SER A 70 -8.41 2.23 -17.05
N LEU A 71 -7.95 3.27 -17.74
CA LEU A 71 -8.80 4.20 -18.48
C LEU A 71 -8.14 4.59 -19.81
N VAL A 72 -8.91 4.52 -20.89
CA VAL A 72 -8.53 5.07 -22.19
C VAL A 72 -9.54 6.14 -22.58
N VAL A 73 -9.08 7.35 -22.86
CA VAL A 73 -9.89 8.47 -23.35
C VAL A 73 -9.56 8.67 -24.82
N ALA A 74 -10.48 8.30 -25.71
CA ALA A 74 -10.29 8.43 -27.14
C ALA A 74 -11.10 9.62 -27.67
N ILE A 75 -10.43 10.58 -28.31
CA ILE A 75 -11.13 11.68 -29.00
C ILE A 75 -11.43 11.23 -30.43
N THR A 76 -12.70 10.97 -30.73
CA THR A 76 -13.14 10.40 -32.01
C THR A 76 -13.68 11.48 -32.95
N GLY A 77 -13.52 11.29 -34.25
CA GLY A 77 -14.10 12.14 -35.28
C GLY A 77 -15.61 11.95 -35.45
N GLU A 78 -16.09 11.96 -36.70
CA GLU A 78 -17.50 11.74 -37.00
C GLU A 78 -17.93 10.29 -36.76
N GLU A 79 -17.04 9.35 -37.05
CA GLU A 79 -17.23 7.92 -36.82
C GLU A 79 -16.78 7.52 -35.40
N PRO A 80 -17.64 6.86 -34.63
CA PRO A 80 -17.24 6.31 -33.34
C PRO A 80 -16.24 5.16 -33.56
N LEU A 81 -15.37 4.93 -32.57
CA LEU A 81 -14.56 3.73 -32.57
C LEU A 81 -15.49 2.51 -32.45
N PRO A 82 -15.21 1.42 -33.18
CA PRO A 82 -15.95 0.18 -33.03
C PRO A 82 -15.94 -0.24 -31.56
N ASP A 83 -17.03 -0.86 -31.11
CA ASP A 83 -17.13 -1.34 -29.73
C ASP A 83 -16.01 -2.36 -29.49
N VAL A 84 -14.95 -1.92 -28.82
CA VAL A 84 -13.82 -2.77 -28.44
C VAL A 84 -14.28 -3.57 -27.23
N GLY A 85 -15.17 -4.51 -27.51
CA GLY A 85 -15.81 -5.34 -26.51
C GLY A 85 -14.77 -6.14 -25.72
N SER A 86 -14.96 -6.16 -24.40
CA SER A 86 -14.44 -7.16 -23.46
C SER A 86 -12.98 -7.13 -23.01
N THR A 87 -12.21 -6.06 -23.25
CA THR A 87 -10.95 -5.87 -22.52
C THR A 87 -11.20 -5.22 -21.16
N ALA A 88 -10.41 -5.56 -20.14
CA ALA A 88 -10.50 -5.03 -18.77
C ALA A 88 -10.33 -3.49 -18.67
N GLN A 89 -10.05 -2.83 -19.80
CA GLN A 89 -9.88 -1.39 -19.96
C GLN A 89 -11.22 -0.70 -20.16
N ARG A 90 -11.44 0.41 -19.43
CA ARG A 90 -12.58 1.29 -19.67
C ARG A 90 -12.22 2.28 -20.77
N VAL A 91 -12.82 2.12 -21.95
CA VAL A 91 -12.68 3.08 -23.05
C VAL A 91 -13.81 4.11 -22.98
N VAL A 92 -13.45 5.39 -22.92
CA VAL A 92 -14.37 6.53 -22.96
C VAL A 92 -14.13 7.28 -24.27
N GLN A 93 -15.14 7.32 -25.13
CA GLN A 93 -15.07 8.04 -26.39
C GLN A 93 -15.62 9.46 -26.21
N VAL A 94 -14.82 10.47 -26.55
CA VAL A 94 -15.19 11.88 -26.55
C VAL A 94 -15.30 12.33 -28.00
N ARG A 95 -16.50 12.74 -28.44
CA ARG A 95 -16.68 13.23 -29.80
C ARG A 95 -15.93 14.54 -30.00
N ARG A 96 -15.17 14.64 -31.10
CA ARG A 96 -14.45 15.85 -31.48
C ARG A 96 -15.44 16.98 -31.74
N GLY A 97 -15.18 18.12 -31.12
CA GLY A 97 -16.05 19.29 -31.14
C GLY A 97 -15.51 20.40 -30.23
N LEU A 98 -16.26 21.48 -30.10
CA LEU A 98 -15.91 22.58 -29.19
C LEU A 98 -15.79 22.05 -27.75
N GLY A 99 -14.63 22.26 -27.13
CA GLY A 99 -14.35 21.81 -25.76
C GLY A 99 -14.01 20.32 -25.60
N SER A 100 -13.89 19.54 -26.68
CA SER A 100 -13.56 18.10 -26.56
C SER A 100 -12.20 17.85 -25.92
N ILE A 101 -11.23 18.74 -26.17
CA ILE A 101 -9.90 18.70 -25.54
C ILE A 101 -10.00 18.93 -24.04
N ASP A 102 -10.78 19.91 -23.59
CA ASP A 102 -10.95 20.20 -22.17
C ASP A 102 -11.65 19.06 -21.43
N VAL A 103 -12.65 18.44 -22.08
CA VAL A 103 -13.31 17.24 -21.54
C VAL A 103 -12.34 16.07 -21.44
N ALA A 104 -11.52 15.82 -22.47
CA ALA A 104 -10.53 14.74 -22.43
C ALA A 104 -9.44 15.01 -21.39
N ALA A 105 -8.96 16.25 -21.28
CA ALA A 105 -8.01 16.68 -20.27
C ALA A 105 -8.56 16.44 -18.86
N ALA A 106 -9.80 16.85 -18.61
CA ALA A 106 -10.47 16.64 -17.33
C ALA A 106 -10.67 15.14 -17.01
N LEU A 107 -11.10 14.33 -17.99
CA LEU A 107 -11.28 12.90 -17.81
C LEU A 107 -9.96 12.18 -17.51
N ALA A 108 -8.89 12.53 -18.23
CA ALA A 108 -7.57 11.97 -17.99
C ALA A 108 -7.07 12.30 -16.59
N HIS A 109 -7.24 13.56 -16.17
CA HIS A 109 -6.87 14.01 -14.83
C HIS A 109 -7.64 13.27 -13.73
N GLN A 110 -8.97 13.22 -13.84
CA GLN A 110 -9.81 12.53 -12.86
C GLN A 110 -9.53 11.01 -12.84
N GLY A 111 -9.23 10.42 -14.00
CA GLY A 111 -8.80 9.04 -14.11
C GLY A 111 -7.51 8.77 -13.33
N ALA A 112 -6.51 9.62 -13.51
CA ALA A 112 -5.21 9.46 -12.85
C ALA A 112 -5.33 9.65 -11.34
N GLN A 113 -6.06 10.69 -10.90
CA GLN A 113 -6.35 10.91 -9.48
C GLN A 113 -7.07 9.72 -8.85
N ARG A 114 -8.03 9.12 -9.56
CA ARG A 114 -8.74 7.93 -9.08
C ARG A 114 -7.80 6.75 -8.93
N VAL A 115 -6.95 6.48 -9.91
CA VAL A 115 -5.99 5.36 -9.82
C VAL A 115 -4.97 5.60 -8.71
N ALA A 116 -4.43 6.82 -8.57
CA ALA A 116 -3.53 7.18 -7.49
C ALA A 116 -4.20 7.06 -6.11
N ALA A 117 -5.48 7.42 -5.98
CA ALA A 117 -6.24 7.23 -4.75
C ALA A 117 -6.44 5.75 -4.42
N LEU A 118 -6.77 4.90 -5.40
CA LEU A 118 -6.94 3.46 -5.20
C LEU A 118 -5.63 2.79 -4.76
N ARG A 119 -4.50 3.11 -5.42
CA ARG A 119 -3.17 2.61 -5.03
C ARG A 119 -2.80 2.98 -3.60
N ARG A 120 -3.13 4.21 -3.16
CA ARG A 120 -2.91 4.65 -1.77
C ARG A 120 -3.77 3.86 -0.79
N VAL A 121 -5.02 3.57 -1.14
CA VAL A 121 -5.90 2.74 -0.30
C VAL A 121 -5.32 1.34 -0.16
N GLU A 122 -4.89 0.72 -1.26
CA GLU A 122 -4.28 -0.62 -1.24
C GLU A 122 -3.01 -0.68 -0.38
N ASP A 123 -2.13 0.33 -0.48
CA ASP A 123 -0.93 0.41 0.37
C ASP A 123 -1.30 0.54 1.86
N VAL A 124 -2.23 1.44 2.18
CA VAL A 124 -2.71 1.62 3.57
C VAL A 124 -3.36 0.36 4.09
N GLU A 125 -4.17 -0.34 3.30
CA GLU A 125 -4.77 -1.61 3.67
C GLU A 125 -3.72 -2.70 3.91
N HIS A 126 -2.71 -2.79 3.05
CA HIS A 126 -1.62 -3.76 3.23
C HIS A 126 -0.88 -3.52 4.54
N ARG A 127 -0.54 -2.26 4.83
CA ARG A 127 0.12 -1.85 6.08
C ARG A 127 -0.78 -2.06 7.29
N LEU A 128 -2.09 -1.84 7.16
CA LEU A 128 -3.06 -2.10 8.21
C LEU A 128 -3.11 -3.60 8.53
N ARG A 129 -3.24 -4.47 7.52
CA ARG A 129 -3.25 -5.94 7.71
C ARG A 129 -1.97 -6.43 8.39
N GLU A 130 -0.83 -5.86 8.03
CA GLU A 130 0.44 -6.17 8.70
C GLU A 130 0.44 -5.72 10.16
N SER A 131 -0.01 -4.49 10.44
CA SER A 131 -0.15 -3.98 11.80
C SER A 131 -1.11 -4.81 12.65
N GLU A 132 -2.25 -5.22 12.09
CA GLU A 132 -3.24 -6.09 12.75
C GLU A 132 -2.64 -7.46 13.10
N ARG A 133 -1.85 -8.07 12.21
CA ARG A 133 -1.13 -9.31 12.50
C ARG A 133 -0.19 -9.17 13.68
N TYR A 134 0.57 -8.07 13.75
CA TYR A 134 1.45 -7.82 14.88
C TYR A 134 0.68 -7.55 16.18
N ALA A 135 -0.45 -6.85 16.12
CA ALA A 135 -1.30 -6.61 17.28
C ALA A 135 -1.88 -7.93 17.84
N VAL A 136 -2.34 -8.84 16.98
CA VAL A 136 -2.83 -10.16 17.38
C VAL A 136 -1.71 -10.98 18.04
N LEU A 137 -0.51 -10.99 17.46
CA LEU A 137 0.64 -11.68 18.03
C LEU A 137 1.03 -11.09 19.40
N GLY A 138 1.06 -9.76 19.53
CA GLY A 138 1.35 -9.08 20.79
C GLY A 138 0.33 -9.43 21.88
N LYS A 139 -0.96 -9.44 21.53
CA LYS A 139 -2.04 -9.86 22.43
C LYS A 139 -1.85 -11.31 22.88
N PHE A 140 -1.57 -12.22 21.95
CA PHE A 140 -1.30 -13.63 22.28
C PHE A 140 -0.11 -13.79 23.23
N ILE A 141 1.01 -13.08 23.00
CA ILE A 141 2.19 -13.13 23.89
C ILE A 141 1.85 -12.59 25.28
N SER A 142 1.08 -11.50 25.35
CA SER A 142 0.64 -10.90 26.62
C SER A 142 -0.25 -11.87 27.41
N GLU A 143 -1.19 -12.54 26.75
CA GLU A 143 -2.05 -13.56 27.35
C GLU A 143 -1.26 -14.81 27.77
N ALA A 144 -0.34 -15.29 26.91
CA ALA A 144 0.48 -16.47 27.17
C ALA A 144 1.51 -16.26 28.29
N ARG A 145 1.87 -15.00 28.60
CA ARG A 145 2.91 -14.65 29.58
C ARG A 145 2.70 -15.32 30.93
N HIS A 146 1.48 -15.29 31.45
CA HIS A 146 1.21 -15.83 32.79
C HIS A 146 1.38 -17.35 32.80
N GLY A 147 0.84 -18.05 31.79
CA GLY A 147 0.98 -19.50 31.65
C GLY A 147 2.44 -19.93 31.45
N LEU A 148 3.17 -19.23 30.58
CA LEU A 148 4.60 -19.47 30.36
C LEU A 148 5.43 -19.20 31.62
N GLY A 149 5.15 -18.11 32.33
CA GLY A 149 5.80 -17.78 33.59
C GLY A 149 5.61 -18.90 34.62
N ASN A 150 4.38 -19.37 34.81
CA ASN A 150 4.07 -20.46 35.74
C ASN A 150 4.79 -21.77 35.36
N ALA A 151 4.78 -22.13 34.07
CA ALA A 151 5.47 -23.31 33.58
C ALA A 151 7.00 -23.22 33.80
N LEU A 152 7.61 -22.06 33.51
CA LEU A 152 9.05 -21.83 33.71
C LEU A 152 9.44 -21.86 35.19
N THR A 153 8.64 -21.25 36.08
CA THR A 153 8.87 -21.33 37.52
C THR A 153 8.80 -22.77 38.01
N SER A 154 7.87 -23.58 37.50
CA SER A 154 7.78 -25.01 37.83
C SER A 154 9.00 -25.78 37.31
N VAL A 155 9.42 -25.56 36.06
CA VAL A 155 10.61 -26.24 35.50
C VAL A 155 11.86 -25.86 36.29
N LEU A 156 12.06 -24.58 36.59
CA LEU A 156 13.19 -24.08 37.36
C LEU A 156 13.24 -24.71 38.75
N GLY A 157 12.12 -24.66 39.49
CA GLY A 157 12.03 -25.21 40.83
C GLY A 157 12.25 -26.73 40.87
N ASN A 158 11.70 -27.47 39.91
CA ASN A 158 11.94 -28.92 39.83
C ASN A 158 13.40 -29.24 39.47
N SER A 159 14.03 -28.50 38.56
CA SER A 159 15.44 -28.69 38.25
C SER A 159 16.35 -28.38 39.44
N GLU A 160 16.08 -27.30 40.18
CA GLU A 160 16.79 -26.97 41.42
C GLU A 160 16.64 -28.05 42.49
N LEU A 161 15.40 -28.54 42.67
CA LEU A 161 15.10 -29.56 43.67
C LEU A 161 15.81 -30.89 43.35
N VAL A 162 15.79 -31.34 42.09
CA VAL A 162 16.53 -32.54 41.65
C VAL A 162 18.04 -32.35 41.85
N LEU A 163 18.59 -31.18 41.54
CA LEU A 163 20.02 -30.89 41.75
C LEU A 163 20.39 -30.92 43.24
N LEU A 164 19.53 -30.42 44.13
CA LEU A 164 19.74 -30.43 45.58
C LEU A 164 19.63 -31.84 46.17
N GLU A 165 18.56 -32.58 45.84
CA GLU A 165 18.31 -33.94 46.38
C GLU A 165 19.38 -34.95 45.96
N THR A 166 19.98 -34.74 44.79
CA THR A 166 21.01 -35.63 44.24
C THR A 166 22.44 -35.12 44.44
N ALA A 167 22.61 -34.02 45.18
CA ALA A 167 23.93 -33.52 45.55
C ALA A 167 24.71 -34.53 46.40
N GLU A 168 24.02 -35.30 47.25
CA GLU A 168 24.63 -36.28 48.16
C GLU A 168 24.67 -37.71 47.58
N THR A 169 23.66 -38.12 46.80
CA THR A 169 23.56 -39.46 46.22
C THR A 169 24.25 -39.61 44.86
N GLY A 170 24.54 -38.48 44.20
CA GLY A 170 25.32 -38.39 42.97
C GLY A 170 24.51 -38.64 41.69
N LEU A 171 24.28 -37.58 40.89
CA LEU A 171 23.88 -37.73 39.49
C LEU A 171 25.09 -38.02 38.59
N PRO A 172 24.91 -38.77 37.49
CA PRO A 172 25.87 -38.79 36.39
C PRO A 172 26.17 -37.37 35.91
N SER A 173 27.45 -37.07 35.63
CA SER A 173 27.91 -35.73 35.24
C SER A 173 27.16 -35.16 34.04
N GLU A 174 26.78 -36.01 33.09
CA GLU A 174 26.01 -35.66 31.90
C GLU A 174 24.59 -35.19 32.26
N VAL A 175 23.91 -35.87 33.18
CA VAL A 175 22.54 -35.51 33.63
C VAL A 175 22.56 -34.21 34.42
N ARG A 176 23.59 -33.99 35.25
CA ARG A 176 23.78 -32.72 35.96
C ARG A 176 23.98 -31.56 34.97
N GLY A 177 24.83 -31.71 33.96
CA GLY A 177 25.05 -30.68 32.95
C GLY A 177 23.79 -30.37 32.12
N GLN A 178 22.94 -31.36 31.85
CA GLN A 178 21.64 -31.16 31.21
C GLN A 178 20.68 -30.34 32.09
N LEU A 179 20.60 -30.63 33.40
CA LEU A 179 19.77 -29.88 34.34
C LEU A 179 20.23 -28.43 34.50
N GLU A 180 21.54 -28.20 34.58
CA GLU A 180 22.12 -26.84 34.60
C GLU A 180 21.78 -26.08 33.31
N THR A 181 21.80 -26.75 32.16
CA THR A 181 21.40 -26.16 30.87
C THR A 181 19.91 -25.80 30.85
N ILE A 182 19.03 -26.69 31.33
CA ILE A 182 17.58 -26.42 31.43
C ILE A 182 17.31 -25.24 32.36
N HIS A 183 18.00 -25.17 33.49
CA HIS A 183 17.92 -24.06 34.43
C HIS A 183 18.35 -22.73 33.77
N ALA A 184 19.51 -22.70 33.12
CA ALA A 184 20.02 -21.51 32.43
C ALA A 184 19.09 -21.04 31.29
N MET A 185 18.55 -21.98 30.50
CA MET A 185 17.60 -21.67 29.43
C MET A 185 16.26 -21.16 29.98
N SER A 186 15.79 -21.71 31.09
CA SER A 186 14.55 -21.25 31.76
C SER A 186 14.68 -19.81 32.25
N LEU A 187 15.81 -19.45 32.87
CA LEU A 187 16.10 -18.07 33.27
C LEU A 187 16.16 -17.12 32.06
N ARG A 188 16.79 -17.54 30.96
CA ARG A 188 16.87 -16.75 29.73
C ARG A 188 15.50 -16.47 29.13
N ILE A 189 14.60 -17.46 29.11
CA ILE A 189 13.23 -17.29 28.62
C ILE A 189 12.46 -16.36 29.57
N HIS A 190 12.60 -16.53 30.88
CA HIS A 190 11.93 -15.68 31.88
C HIS A 190 12.31 -14.20 31.70
N GLU A 191 13.60 -13.90 31.54
CA GLU A 191 14.10 -12.55 31.29
C GLU A 191 13.61 -11.99 29.94
N THR A 192 13.55 -12.82 28.90
CA THR A 192 13.03 -12.42 27.59
C THR A 192 11.55 -12.02 27.67
N LEU A 193 10.72 -12.82 28.35
CA LEU A 193 9.31 -12.50 28.59
C LEU A 193 9.13 -11.23 29.42
N ARG A 194 9.99 -11.02 30.42
CA ARG A 194 9.99 -9.80 31.22
C ARG A 194 10.26 -8.55 30.38
N ARG A 195 11.26 -8.59 29.49
CA ARG A 195 11.57 -7.49 28.56
C ARG A 195 10.42 -7.20 27.61
N LEU A 196 9.82 -8.23 27.01
CA LEU A 196 8.64 -8.07 26.13
C LEU A 196 7.50 -7.36 26.85
N SER A 197 7.34 -7.63 28.15
CA SER A 197 6.29 -7.00 28.95
C SER A 197 6.59 -5.55 29.32
N SER A 198 7.87 -5.21 29.52
CA SER A 198 8.29 -3.81 29.70
C SER A 198 7.99 -2.99 28.45
N LEU A 199 8.29 -3.56 27.27
CA LEU A 199 7.99 -2.93 25.98
C LEU A 199 6.49 -2.72 25.78
N ASP A 200 5.65 -3.70 26.11
CA ASP A 200 4.18 -3.56 26.06
C ASP A 200 3.69 -2.39 26.94
N MET A 201 4.21 -2.27 28.17
CA MET A 201 3.87 -1.14 29.04
C MET A 201 4.33 0.21 28.49
N GLU A 202 5.54 0.29 27.96
CA GLU A 202 6.06 1.51 27.32
C GLU A 202 5.21 1.94 26.11
N MET A 203 4.81 0.99 25.27
CA MET A 203 3.92 1.23 24.13
C MET A 203 2.56 1.77 24.57
N GLN A 204 1.93 1.15 25.57
CA GLN A 204 0.65 1.61 26.11
C GLN A 204 0.73 3.03 26.70
N MET A 205 1.86 3.38 27.32
CA MET A 205 2.08 4.74 27.82
C MET A 205 2.27 5.74 26.68
N ALA A 206 3.01 5.38 25.63
CA ALA A 206 3.22 6.21 24.44
C ALA A 206 1.89 6.48 23.71
N GLU A 207 1.03 5.47 23.55
CA GLU A 207 -0.30 5.61 22.95
C GLU A 207 -1.19 6.59 23.74
N ARG A 208 -1.23 6.46 25.08
CA ARG A 208 -1.99 7.37 25.95
C ARG A 208 -1.50 8.81 25.86
N GLN A 209 -0.19 9.02 25.68
CA GLN A 209 0.38 10.35 25.51
C GLN A 209 0.07 10.94 24.13
N ALA A 210 0.11 10.12 23.06
CA ALA A 210 -0.27 10.53 21.72
C ALA A 210 -1.75 10.94 21.64
N GLY A 211 -2.65 10.16 22.24
CA GLY A 211 -4.08 10.47 22.31
C GLY A 211 -4.41 11.73 23.12
N ARG A 212 -3.60 12.11 24.11
CA ARG A 212 -3.77 13.39 24.83
C ARG A 212 -3.33 14.61 24.01
N LYS A 213 -2.41 14.44 23.04
CA LYS A 213 -1.96 15.55 22.18
C LYS A 213 -2.94 15.86 21.05
N THR A 214 -3.67 14.87 20.54
CA THR A 214 -4.64 15.05 19.45
C THR A 214 -5.95 15.71 19.88
N VAL A 215 -6.37 15.56 21.14
CA VAL A 215 -7.59 16.18 21.70
C VAL A 215 -7.34 17.64 22.16
N GLY A 216 -6.09 18.12 22.10
CA GLY A 216 -5.66 19.40 22.67
C GLY A 216 -5.79 20.63 21.78
N TRP A 217 -6.40 20.56 20.59
CA TRP A 217 -6.59 21.75 19.75
C TRP A 217 -7.93 22.44 20.07
N PRO A 218 -7.94 23.64 20.69
CA PRO A 218 -9.18 24.38 20.85
C PRO A 218 -9.58 24.95 19.48
N ILE A 219 -10.69 24.45 18.92
CA ILE A 219 -11.39 25.12 17.84
C ILE A 219 -11.87 26.46 18.41
N LYS A 220 -11.13 27.54 18.17
CA LYS A 220 -11.66 28.90 18.35
C LYS A 220 -12.72 29.09 17.27
N SER A 221 -13.99 28.86 17.63
CA SER A 221 -15.13 29.29 16.83
C SER A 221 -15.10 30.82 16.76
N ALA A 222 -14.69 31.35 15.61
CA ALA A 222 -14.94 32.74 15.26
C ALA A 222 -16.44 32.87 15.00
N ALA A 223 -17.18 33.27 16.04
CA ALA A 223 -18.54 33.76 15.91
C ALA A 223 -18.54 35.29 15.97
N ALA A 224 -19.19 35.88 14.98
CA ALA A 224 -19.79 37.21 14.94
C ALA A 224 -18.87 38.44 14.99
N GLN A 225 -18.73 39.09 13.83
CA GLN A 225 -19.23 40.47 13.63
C GLN A 225 -19.52 40.71 12.15
#